data_AF-A0A5M3WPN2-F1
#
_entry.id   AF-A0A5M3WPN2-F1
#
_cell.length_a   1.000
_cell.length_b   1.000
_cell.length_c   1.000
_cell.angle_alpha   90.00
_cell.angle_beta   90.00
_cell.angle_gamma   90.00
#
_symmetry.space_group_name_H-M   'P 1'
#
loop_
_entity.id
_entity.type
_entity.pdbx_description
1 polymer ?
#
loop_
_entity_poly.entity_id
_entity_poly.type
_entity_poly.pdbx_seq_one_letter_code
_entity_poly.pdbx_strand_id
1 'polypeptide(L)'
;MGWWRRWRAGRFSADVVSRLGDFGHRLGSGPRAEFRARLRDELLRTHQSERVPAGQPPHDRPSIPAVRRWIRMRPWAGLGAMIVATVATAMVTYSTVPGDLLYPLKRAAESTLLTLTTSDADLADRQMTAAKARAGEAAALLQAATTPNRKELLKETLQDMDTTTRAALNRVKPRAKADARAQAKVRTFAREQRNRIEGMLPKLDEENRERANEYLVFIDGYTVGGY
;
A
#
# COMPACT_ATOMS: atom_id res chain seq x y z
N MET A 1 -18.22 -19.73 31.66
CA MET A 1 -17.99 -18.27 31.75
C MET A 1 -17.23 -17.84 30.51
N GLY A 2 -17.86 -17.11 29.59
CA GLY A 2 -17.32 -16.78 28.27
C GLY A 2 -17.22 -15.27 28.07
N TRP A 3 -16.01 -14.77 27.83
CA TRP A 3 -15.69 -13.35 27.70
C TRP A 3 -15.08 -13.03 26.34
N TRP A 4 -15.75 -13.36 25.23
CA TRP A 4 -15.42 -12.78 23.92
C TRP A 4 -16.69 -12.66 23.08
N ARG A 5 -17.33 -11.49 23.10
CA ARG A 5 -18.35 -11.12 22.12
C ARG A 5 -18.12 -9.70 21.59
N ARG A 6 -17.79 -9.67 20.30
CA ARG A 6 -18.41 -8.82 19.27
C ARG A 6 -17.95 -7.35 19.18
N TRP A 7 -16.81 -7.14 18.54
CA TRP A 7 -16.53 -5.88 17.85
C TRP A 7 -17.35 -5.83 16.55
N ARG A 8 -18.40 -4.99 16.52
CA ARG A 8 -19.22 -4.72 15.34
C ARG A 8 -18.49 -3.74 14.41
N ALA A 9 -17.77 -4.25 13.43
CA ALA A 9 -17.40 -3.48 12.23
C ALA A 9 -18.64 -3.39 11.32
N GLY A 10 -19.36 -2.28 11.37
CA GLY A 10 -20.55 -2.08 10.53
C GLY A 10 -21.31 -0.77 10.75
N ARG A 11 -20.93 0.05 11.74
CA ARG A 11 -21.60 1.32 12.03
C ARG A 11 -20.77 2.57 11.68
N PHE A 12 -19.45 2.46 11.56
CA PHE A 12 -18.57 3.61 11.31
C PHE A 12 -18.56 4.10 9.86
N SER A 13 -18.73 3.22 8.87
CA SER A 13 -18.75 3.62 7.45
C SER A 13 -20.04 4.36 7.07
N ALA A 14 -21.18 3.97 7.64
CA ALA A 14 -22.46 4.65 7.39
C ALA A 14 -22.45 6.07 7.95
N ASP A 15 -21.89 6.26 9.15
CA ASP A 15 -21.89 7.55 9.87
C ASP A 15 -21.00 8.61 9.19
N VAL A 16 -19.92 8.18 8.53
CA VAL A 16 -19.04 9.08 7.77
C VAL A 16 -19.70 9.49 6.46
N VAL A 17 -20.34 8.55 5.75
CA VAL A 17 -21.04 8.83 4.49
C VAL A 17 -22.26 9.72 4.72
N SER A 18 -23.02 9.53 5.80
CA SER A 18 -24.14 10.42 6.15
C SER A 18 -23.66 11.80 6.60
N ARG A 19 -22.54 11.92 7.34
CA ARG A 19 -21.95 13.22 7.68
C ARG A 19 -21.44 14.00 6.46
N LEU A 20 -20.90 13.31 5.45
CA LEU A 20 -20.51 13.91 4.18
C LEU A 20 -21.72 14.33 3.33
N GLY A 21 -22.80 13.54 3.34
CA GLY A 21 -24.08 13.90 2.73
C GLY A 21 -24.72 15.14 3.37
N ASP A 22 -24.68 15.22 4.69
CA ASP A 22 -25.15 16.39 5.45
C ASP A 22 -24.34 17.66 5.15
N PHE A 23 -23.03 17.53 4.92
CA PHE A 23 -22.19 18.65 4.47
C PHE A 23 -22.57 19.13 3.07
N GLY A 24 -22.84 18.21 2.14
CA GLY A 24 -23.32 18.54 0.79
C GLY A 24 -24.69 19.21 0.78
N HIS A 25 -25.60 18.79 1.67
CA HIS A 25 -26.92 19.42 1.82
C HIS A 25 -26.86 20.80 2.47
N ARG A 26 -25.92 21.04 3.41
CA ARG A 26 -25.74 22.34 4.07
C ARG A 26 -25.05 23.40 3.19
N LEU A 27 -24.25 22.99 2.21
CA LEU A 27 -23.47 23.88 1.34
C LEU A 27 -24.15 24.20 -0.01
N GLY A 28 -25.33 23.62 -0.27
CA GLY A 28 -26.06 23.83 -1.50
C GLY A 28 -25.53 22.98 -2.65
N SER A 29 -26.45 22.52 -3.50
CA SER A 29 -26.21 21.61 -4.61
C SER A 29 -25.34 22.23 -5.70
N GLY A 30 -24.03 21.99 -5.60
CA GLY A 30 -23.06 22.19 -6.67
C GLY A 30 -22.71 23.66 -6.98
N PRO A 31 -21.83 23.88 -7.98
CA PRO A 31 -21.36 25.21 -8.34
C PRO A 31 -22.51 26.13 -8.78
N ARG A 32 -22.49 27.38 -8.28
CA ARG A 32 -23.52 28.40 -8.54
C ARG A 32 -23.77 28.57 -10.04
N ALA A 33 -25.02 28.86 -10.40
CA ALA A 33 -25.42 28.97 -11.81
C ALA A 33 -24.65 30.09 -12.54
N GLU A 34 -24.39 31.23 -11.88
CA GLU A 34 -23.60 32.30 -12.47
C GLU A 34 -22.14 31.90 -12.76
N PHE A 35 -21.55 31.04 -11.92
CA PHE A 35 -20.20 30.53 -12.14
C PHE A 35 -20.14 29.64 -13.38
N ARG A 36 -21.12 28.76 -13.55
CA ARG A 36 -21.22 27.88 -14.71
C ARG A 36 -21.46 28.66 -16.01
N ALA A 37 -22.29 29.69 -15.97
CA ALA A 37 -22.53 30.58 -17.11
C ALA A 37 -21.25 31.33 -17.51
N ARG A 38 -20.55 31.92 -16.54
CA ARG A 38 -19.29 32.65 -16.77
C ARG A 38 -18.21 31.74 -17.35
N LEU A 39 -18.07 30.52 -16.83
CA LEU A 39 -17.10 29.55 -17.32
C LEU A 39 -17.38 29.13 -18.76
N ARG A 40 -18.66 28.95 -19.12
CA ARG A 40 -19.06 28.62 -20.48
C ARG A 40 -18.72 29.76 -21.45
N ASP A 41 -18.99 31.00 -21.08
CA ASP A 41 -18.66 32.16 -21.91
C ASP A 41 -17.15 32.34 -22.10
N GLU A 42 -16.36 32.15 -21.04
CA GLU A 42 -14.91 32.19 -21.10
C GLU A 42 -14.38 31.16 -22.11
N LEU A 43 -14.84 29.91 -22.02
CA LEU A 43 -14.41 28.83 -22.91
C LEU A 43 -14.82 29.05 -24.37
N LEU A 44 -16.03 29.56 -24.62
CA LEU A 44 -16.49 29.88 -25.96
C LEU A 44 -15.70 31.05 -26.57
N ARG A 45 -15.37 32.06 -25.75
CA ARG A 45 -14.56 33.21 -26.17
C ARG A 45 -13.14 32.81 -26.53
N THR A 46 -12.50 31.95 -25.73
CA THR A 46 -11.17 31.40 -26.05
C THR A 46 -11.19 30.60 -27.35
N HIS A 47 -12.20 29.74 -27.53
CA HIS A 47 -12.34 28.94 -28.75
C HIS A 47 -12.61 29.80 -30.00
N GLN A 48 -13.33 30.92 -29.88
CA GLN A 48 -13.51 31.87 -30.97
C GLN A 48 -12.22 32.64 -31.30
N SER A 49 -11.43 33.00 -30.30
CA SER A 49 -10.15 33.70 -30.50
C SER A 49 -9.07 32.83 -31.15
N GLU A 50 -9.17 31.51 -31.07
CA GLU A 50 -8.27 30.58 -31.76
C GLU A 50 -8.67 30.30 -33.22
N ARG A 51 -9.87 30.74 -33.66
CA ARG A 51 -10.26 30.66 -35.08
C ARG A 51 -9.72 31.88 -35.84
N VAL A 52 -8.47 31.79 -36.26
CA VAL A 52 -7.89 32.72 -37.25
C VAL A 52 -8.52 32.43 -38.63
N PRO A 53 -9.04 33.43 -39.36
CA PRO A 53 -9.48 33.22 -40.74
C PRO A 53 -8.26 32.92 -41.64
N ALA A 54 -8.36 31.86 -42.44
CA ALA A 54 -7.33 31.48 -43.39
C ALA A 54 -7.24 32.55 -44.50
N GLY A 55 -6.22 33.42 -44.46
CA GLY A 55 -5.97 34.34 -45.57
C GLY A 55 -5.24 35.66 -45.31
N GLN A 56 -4.25 35.74 -44.42
CA GLN A 56 -3.35 36.91 -44.37
C GLN A 56 -1.88 36.50 -44.56
N PRO A 57 -1.13 37.12 -45.49
CA PRO A 57 0.31 36.89 -45.64
C PRO A 57 1.07 37.50 -44.44
N PRO A 58 2.20 36.91 -44.03
CA PRO A 58 2.85 37.27 -42.79
C PRO A 58 3.47 38.66 -42.88
N HIS A 59 3.00 39.60 -42.05
CA HIS A 59 3.76 40.80 -41.72
C HIS A 59 4.98 40.43 -40.86
N ASP A 60 6.13 41.01 -41.20
CA ASP A 60 7.39 40.86 -40.49
C ASP A 60 7.22 41.11 -38.99
N ARG A 61 7.47 40.07 -38.20
CA ARG A 61 7.46 40.14 -36.74
C ARG A 61 8.83 40.62 -36.26
N PRO A 62 8.90 41.61 -35.36
CA PRO A 62 10.15 41.93 -34.68
C PRO A 62 10.63 40.72 -33.88
N SER A 63 11.92 40.42 -33.98
CA SER A 63 12.57 39.32 -33.29
C SER A 63 12.55 39.55 -31.78
N ILE A 64 11.62 38.91 -31.09
CA ILE A 64 11.65 38.80 -29.63
C ILE A 64 12.77 37.79 -29.29
N PRO A 65 13.77 38.15 -28.47
CA PRO A 65 14.81 37.20 -28.10
C PRO A 65 14.15 35.97 -27.48
N ALA A 66 14.53 34.79 -27.96
CA ALA A 66 14.00 33.52 -27.51
C ALA A 66 14.38 33.31 -26.04
N VAL A 67 13.57 33.85 -25.12
CA VAL A 67 13.65 33.52 -23.69
C VAL A 67 13.08 32.12 -23.53
N ARG A 68 13.95 31.17 -23.88
CA ARG A 68 14.14 29.86 -23.29
C ARG A 68 12.84 29.16 -22.87
N ARG A 69 12.39 28.28 -23.77
CA ARG A 69 11.37 27.21 -23.65
C ARG A 69 11.28 26.49 -22.28
N TRP A 70 12.30 26.64 -21.43
CA TRP A 70 12.42 26.11 -20.08
C TRP A 70 11.45 26.75 -19.06
N ILE A 71 10.98 27.98 -19.27
CA ILE A 71 10.03 28.61 -18.33
C ILE A 71 8.63 27.99 -18.46
N ARG A 72 8.30 27.44 -19.63
CA ARG A 72 6.99 26.84 -19.95
C ARG A 72 6.84 25.39 -19.46
N MET A 73 7.95 24.73 -19.11
CA MET A 73 7.96 23.42 -18.45
C MET A 73 8.11 23.52 -16.92
N ARG A 74 8.30 24.72 -16.36
CA ARG A 74 8.42 24.94 -14.91
C ARG A 74 7.25 24.36 -14.08
N PRO A 75 5.97 24.45 -14.48
CA PRO A 75 4.89 23.84 -13.70
C PRO A 75 4.88 22.31 -13.78
N TRP A 76 5.28 21.73 -14.93
CA TRP A 76 5.38 20.28 -15.11
C TRP A 76 6.59 19.67 -14.42
N ALA A 77 7.72 20.40 -14.38
CA ALA A 77 8.88 20.04 -13.57
C ALA A 77 8.56 20.11 -12.07
N GLY A 78 7.74 21.08 -11.64
CA GLY A 78 7.25 21.17 -10.26
C GLY A 78 6.30 20.01 -9.89
N LEU A 79 5.35 19.68 -10.77
CA LEU A 79 4.46 18.52 -10.59
C LEU A 79 5.24 17.20 -10.61
N GLY A 80 6.16 17.04 -11.57
CA GLY A 80 7.05 15.88 -11.66
C GLY A 80 7.94 15.74 -10.43
N ALA A 81 8.52 16.83 -9.94
CA ALA A 81 9.29 16.85 -8.70
C ALA A 81 8.42 16.55 -7.48
N MET A 82 7.17 17.01 -7.43
CA MET A 82 6.20 16.67 -6.38
C MET A 82 5.82 15.19 -6.42
N ILE A 83 5.55 14.63 -7.60
CA ILE A 83 5.26 13.20 -7.77
C ILE A 83 6.49 12.38 -7.42
N VAL A 84 7.68 12.74 -7.90
CA VAL A 84 8.94 12.07 -7.57
C VAL A 84 9.26 12.22 -6.09
N ALA A 85 9.02 13.38 -5.46
CA ALA A 85 9.19 13.56 -4.02
C ALA A 85 8.16 12.73 -3.24
N THR A 86 6.91 12.65 -3.70
CA THR A 86 5.87 11.80 -3.10
C THR A 86 6.21 10.32 -3.27
N VAL A 87 6.75 9.90 -4.41
CA VAL A 87 7.19 8.53 -4.72
C VAL A 87 8.50 8.19 -3.98
N ALA A 88 9.44 9.12 -3.85
CA ALA A 88 10.67 8.96 -3.08
C ALA A 88 10.35 8.88 -1.58
N THR A 89 9.40 9.69 -1.11
CA THR A 89 8.83 9.55 0.25
C THR A 89 8.12 8.20 0.37
N ALA A 90 7.37 7.75 -0.65
CA ALA A 90 6.74 6.43 -0.70
C ALA A 90 7.73 5.26 -0.63
N MET A 91 8.93 5.42 -1.21
CA MET A 91 10.01 4.43 -1.10
C MET A 91 10.58 4.35 0.32
N VAL A 92 10.64 5.47 1.07
CA VAL A 92 10.92 5.45 2.51
C VAL A 92 9.74 4.83 3.30
N THR A 93 8.50 4.94 2.80
CA THR A 93 7.33 4.30 3.41
C THR A 93 7.34 2.77 3.31
N TYR A 94 8.02 2.20 2.30
CA TYR A 94 8.18 0.74 2.18
C TYR A 94 8.99 0.13 3.34
N SER A 95 9.92 0.91 3.91
CA SER A 95 10.71 0.55 5.09
C SER A 95 10.03 0.88 6.43
N THR A 96 8.78 1.34 6.43
CA THR A 96 8.09 1.62 7.71
C THR A 96 7.81 0.34 8.46
N VAL A 97 8.12 0.39 9.75
CA VAL A 97 7.95 -0.69 10.72
C VAL A 97 6.84 -0.33 11.72
N PRO A 98 6.29 -1.33 12.42
CA PRO A 98 5.35 -1.08 13.51
C PRO A 98 5.91 -0.03 14.49
N GLY A 99 5.07 0.93 14.87
CA GLY A 99 5.48 2.08 15.69
C GLY A 99 5.77 3.36 14.89
N ASP A 100 5.99 3.27 13.58
CA ASP A 100 6.15 4.45 12.72
C ASP A 100 4.81 5.14 12.42
N LEU A 101 4.85 6.47 12.27
CA LEU A 101 3.67 7.30 11.98
C LEU A 101 2.90 6.86 10.73
N LEU A 102 3.62 6.39 9.70
CA LEU A 102 3.04 5.98 8.42
C LEU A 102 2.71 4.47 8.36
N TYR A 103 2.99 3.71 9.41
CA TYR A 103 2.71 2.27 9.44
C TYR A 103 1.22 1.93 9.27
N PRO A 104 0.27 2.65 9.91
CA PRO A 104 -1.16 2.39 9.69
C PRO A 104 -1.57 2.60 8.23
N LEU A 105 -0.95 3.57 7.54
CA LEU A 105 -1.22 3.82 6.11
C LEU A 105 -0.71 2.68 5.24
N LYS A 106 0.50 2.16 5.52
CA LYS A 106 1.03 0.95 4.85
C LYS A 106 0.07 -0.23 5.01
N ARG A 107 -0.41 -0.46 6.23
CA ARG A 107 -1.37 -1.54 6.54
C ARG A 107 -2.71 -1.39 5.82
N ALA A 108 -3.22 -0.16 5.70
CA ALA A 108 -4.43 0.12 4.94
C ALA A 108 -4.27 -0.12 3.43
N ALA A 109 -3.10 0.23 2.87
CA ALA A 109 -2.80 -0.07 1.48
C ALA A 109 -2.72 -1.58 1.22
N GLU A 110 -2.02 -2.33 2.08
CA GLU A 110 -1.92 -3.79 1.99
C GLU A 110 -3.28 -4.49 2.11
N SER A 111 -4.13 -4.06 3.06
CA SER A 111 -5.46 -4.65 3.25
C SER A 111 -6.40 -4.38 2.06
N THR A 112 -6.28 -3.21 1.44
CA THR A 112 -7.02 -2.87 0.22
C THR A 112 -6.62 -3.80 -0.93
N LEU A 113 -5.32 -4.04 -1.10
CA LEU A 113 -4.83 -4.96 -2.12
C LEU A 113 -5.32 -6.39 -1.89
N LEU A 114 -5.35 -6.86 -0.64
CA LEU A 114 -5.90 -8.17 -0.30
C LEU A 114 -7.41 -8.25 -0.59
N THR A 115 -8.16 -7.19 -0.26
CA THR A 115 -9.62 -7.14 -0.47
C THR A 115 -10.00 -7.10 -1.96
N LEU A 116 -9.19 -6.43 -2.79
CA LEU A 116 -9.41 -6.35 -4.23
C LEU A 116 -8.95 -7.60 -4.99
N THR A 117 -8.23 -8.51 -4.34
CA THR A 117 -7.74 -9.74 -4.97
C THR A 117 -8.86 -10.78 -5.01
N THR A 118 -9.29 -11.16 -6.21
CA THR A 118 -10.43 -12.05 -6.41
C THR A 118 -10.05 -13.53 -6.55
N SER A 119 -8.85 -13.82 -7.05
CA SER A 119 -8.34 -15.17 -7.24
C SER A 119 -7.69 -15.69 -5.96
N ASP A 120 -8.03 -16.92 -5.54
CA ASP A 120 -7.40 -17.57 -4.37
C ASP A 120 -5.88 -17.75 -4.56
N ALA A 121 -5.42 -17.96 -5.79
CA ALA A 121 -4.00 -18.10 -6.08
C ALA A 121 -3.27 -16.76 -5.90
N ASP A 122 -3.84 -15.68 -6.42
CA ASP A 122 -3.28 -14.33 -6.25
C ASP A 122 -3.36 -13.92 -4.78
N LEU A 123 -4.45 -14.27 -4.07
CA LEU A 123 -4.62 -13.96 -2.66
C LEU A 123 -3.57 -14.68 -1.81
N ALA A 124 -3.28 -15.96 -2.10
CA ALA A 124 -2.21 -16.69 -1.45
C ALA A 124 -0.84 -16.04 -1.70
N ASP A 125 -0.56 -15.61 -2.94
CA ASP A 125 0.69 -14.91 -3.28
C ASP A 125 0.83 -13.57 -2.55
N ARG A 126 -0.25 -12.81 -2.44
CA ARG A 126 -0.29 -11.55 -1.68
C ARG A 126 -0.10 -11.80 -0.19
N GLN A 127 -0.70 -12.85 0.35
CA GLN A 127 -0.50 -13.23 1.75
C GLN A 127 0.94 -13.71 2.02
N MET A 128 1.56 -14.47 1.11
CA MET A 128 2.99 -14.80 1.21
C MET A 128 3.86 -13.55 1.18
N THR A 129 3.52 -12.58 0.33
CA THR A 129 4.24 -11.29 0.25
C THR A 129 4.09 -10.51 1.56
N ALA A 130 2.89 -10.45 2.12
CA ALA A 130 2.63 -9.82 3.42
C ALA A 130 3.41 -10.52 4.54
N ALA A 131 3.40 -11.85 4.59
CA ALA A 131 4.19 -12.62 5.55
C ALA A 131 5.71 -12.33 5.43
N LYS A 132 6.23 -12.19 4.20
CA LYS A 132 7.63 -11.78 3.96
C LYS A 132 7.91 -10.38 4.48
N ALA A 133 6.98 -9.44 4.28
CA ALA A 133 7.09 -8.09 4.79
C ALA A 133 7.11 -8.08 6.32
N ARG A 134 6.21 -8.85 6.97
CA ARG A 134 6.16 -8.94 8.44
C ARG A 134 7.43 -9.55 9.05
N ALA A 135 8.02 -10.56 8.43
CA ALA A 135 9.33 -11.07 8.85
C ALA A 135 10.43 -10.00 8.76
N GLY A 136 10.39 -9.17 7.72
CA GLY A 136 11.31 -8.03 7.56
C GLY A 136 11.08 -6.93 8.60
N GLU A 137 9.82 -6.65 8.93
CA GLU A 137 9.44 -5.70 9.99
C GLU A 137 9.94 -6.16 11.36
N ALA A 138 9.80 -7.45 11.69
CA ALA A 138 10.34 -8.03 12.92
C ALA A 138 11.87 -7.89 12.98
N ALA A 139 12.56 -8.18 11.88
CA ALA A 139 14.02 -8.04 11.79
C ALA A 139 14.47 -6.58 11.93
N ALA A 140 13.70 -5.62 11.43
CA ALA A 140 13.97 -4.20 11.56
C ALA A 140 13.69 -3.69 12.99
N LEU A 141 12.61 -4.15 13.64
CA LEU A 141 12.34 -3.87 15.05
C LEU A 141 13.50 -4.36 15.95
N LEU A 142 14.09 -5.52 15.66
CA LEU A 142 15.26 -6.01 16.39
C LEU A 142 16.50 -5.13 16.24
N GLN A 143 16.63 -4.41 15.12
CA GLN A 143 17.73 -3.47 14.88
C GLN A 143 17.46 -2.10 15.52
N ALA A 144 16.20 -1.69 15.64
CA ALA A 144 15.80 -0.43 16.25
C ALA A 144 15.83 -0.52 17.79
N ALA A 145 17.02 -0.33 18.38
CA ALA A 145 17.23 -0.48 19.83
C ALA A 145 16.40 0.47 20.71
N THR A 146 15.96 1.61 20.18
CA THR A 146 15.32 2.71 20.91
C THR A 146 13.80 2.81 20.71
N THR A 147 13.17 1.88 20.00
CA THR A 147 11.73 1.94 19.75
C THR A 147 10.93 1.68 21.05
N PRO A 148 10.05 2.61 21.46
CA PRO A 148 9.15 2.39 22.58
C PRO A 148 8.27 1.16 22.34
N ASN A 149 7.97 0.39 23.38
CA ASN A 149 7.13 -0.82 23.30
C ASN A 149 7.60 -1.87 22.27
N ARG A 150 8.89 -1.85 21.88
CA ARG A 150 9.47 -2.78 20.88
C ARG A 150 9.14 -4.24 21.14
N LYS A 151 9.14 -4.69 22.40
CA LYS A 151 8.85 -6.09 22.76
C LYS A 151 7.42 -6.49 22.35
N GLU A 152 6.45 -5.64 22.64
CA GLU A 152 5.05 -5.87 22.26
C GLU A 152 4.88 -5.79 20.74
N LEU A 153 5.47 -4.78 20.11
CA LEU A 153 5.42 -4.64 18.65
C LEU A 153 6.05 -5.84 17.95
N LEU A 154 7.17 -6.36 18.46
CA LEU A 154 7.84 -7.53 17.92
C LEU A 154 6.94 -8.78 18.06
N LYS A 155 6.33 -8.96 19.23
CA LYS A 155 5.38 -10.04 19.49
C LYS A 155 4.19 -10.01 18.54
N GLU A 156 3.53 -8.86 18.41
CA GLU A 156 2.41 -8.67 17.48
C GLU A 156 2.84 -8.93 16.03
N THR A 157 4.03 -8.47 15.65
CA THR A 157 4.55 -8.64 14.27
C THR A 157 4.85 -10.10 13.93
N LEU A 158 5.45 -10.83 14.87
CA LEU A 158 5.72 -12.26 14.72
C LEU A 158 4.40 -13.06 14.67
N GLN A 159 3.41 -12.68 15.47
CA GLN A 159 2.08 -13.30 15.44
C GLN A 159 1.35 -13.02 14.12
N ASP A 160 1.39 -11.78 13.63
CA ASP A 160 0.80 -11.41 12.34
C ASP A 160 1.51 -12.15 11.18
N MET A 161 2.83 -12.30 11.25
CA MET A 161 3.59 -13.08 10.28
C MET A 161 3.18 -14.55 10.29
N ASP A 162 3.05 -15.17 11.47
CA ASP A 162 2.62 -16.56 11.61
C ASP A 162 1.21 -16.77 11.04
N THR A 163 0.26 -15.96 11.48
CA THR A 163 -1.14 -16.04 11.02
C THR A 163 -1.27 -15.85 9.51
N THR A 164 -0.57 -14.87 8.92
CA THR A 164 -0.58 -14.64 7.47
C THR A 164 0.12 -15.76 6.70
N THR A 165 1.21 -16.32 7.22
CA THR A 165 1.89 -17.50 6.64
C THR A 165 0.94 -18.70 6.61
N ARG A 166 0.30 -19.02 7.74
CA ARG A 166 -0.65 -20.14 7.84
C ARG A 166 -1.82 -19.96 6.89
N ALA A 167 -2.37 -18.75 6.79
CA ALA A 167 -3.45 -18.45 5.85
C ALA A 167 -3.02 -18.68 4.39
N ALA A 168 -1.84 -18.19 4.01
CA ALA A 168 -1.30 -18.35 2.66
C ALA A 168 -1.06 -19.82 2.32
N LEU A 169 -0.41 -20.56 3.22
CA LEU A 169 -0.04 -21.96 3.03
C LEU A 169 -1.27 -22.87 2.99
N ASN A 170 -2.26 -22.65 3.85
CA ASN A 170 -3.52 -23.40 3.81
C ASN A 170 -4.30 -23.16 2.52
N ARG A 171 -4.27 -21.93 2.00
CA ARG A 171 -4.96 -21.57 0.75
C ARG A 171 -4.30 -22.17 -0.49
N VAL A 172 -2.97 -22.17 -0.56
CA VAL A 172 -2.24 -22.74 -1.70
C VAL A 172 -2.13 -24.27 -1.65
N LYS A 173 -2.34 -24.89 -0.47
CA LYS A 173 -2.15 -26.34 -0.25
C LYS A 173 -2.85 -27.24 -1.29
N PRO A 174 -4.14 -27.04 -1.65
CA PRO A 174 -4.79 -27.89 -2.66
C PRO A 174 -4.10 -27.80 -4.01
N ARG A 175 -3.70 -26.59 -4.44
CA ARG A 175 -3.00 -26.36 -5.70
C ARG A 175 -1.58 -26.92 -5.67
N ALA A 176 -0.85 -26.75 -4.57
CA ALA A 176 0.50 -27.27 -4.41
C ALA A 176 0.54 -28.81 -4.47
N LYS A 177 -0.55 -29.51 -4.14
CA LYS A 177 -0.67 -30.97 -4.33
C LYS A 177 -0.85 -31.38 -5.80
N ALA A 178 -1.47 -30.54 -6.62
CA ALA A 178 -1.77 -30.84 -8.02
C ALA A 178 -0.76 -30.28 -9.03
N ASP A 179 -0.02 -29.22 -8.67
CA ASP A 179 0.86 -28.47 -9.55
C ASP A 179 2.28 -28.37 -8.97
N ALA A 180 3.24 -29.03 -9.64
CA ALA A 180 4.65 -29.06 -9.23
C ALA A 180 5.28 -27.67 -9.17
N ARG A 181 4.84 -26.71 -10.00
CA ARG A 181 5.32 -25.33 -9.97
C ARG A 181 4.81 -24.60 -8.73
N ALA A 182 3.54 -24.78 -8.39
CA ALA A 182 2.97 -24.24 -7.16
C ALA A 182 3.66 -24.84 -5.92
N GLN A 183 3.94 -26.15 -5.94
CA GLN A 183 4.69 -26.82 -4.88
C GLN A 183 6.11 -26.26 -4.71
N ALA A 184 6.84 -26.05 -5.82
CA ALA A 184 8.18 -25.47 -5.78
C ALA A 184 8.19 -24.04 -5.24
N LYS A 185 7.15 -23.25 -5.54
CA LYS A 185 6.96 -21.90 -5.00
C LYS A 185 6.77 -21.93 -3.48
N VAL A 186 5.92 -22.82 -2.98
CA VAL A 186 5.69 -23.01 -1.54
C VAL A 186 6.98 -23.41 -0.82
N ARG A 187 7.74 -24.36 -1.36
CA ARG A 187 9.04 -24.77 -0.78
C ARG A 187 10.04 -23.62 -0.71
N THR A 188 10.12 -22.83 -1.78
CA THR A 188 11.02 -21.66 -1.83
C THR A 188 10.60 -20.62 -0.81
N PHE A 189 9.30 -20.30 -0.73
CA PHE A 189 8.75 -19.41 0.29
C PHE A 189 9.06 -19.90 1.71
N ALA A 190 8.82 -21.18 1.99
CA ALA A 190 9.06 -21.78 3.30
C ALA A 190 10.53 -21.69 3.72
N ARG A 191 11.46 -22.01 2.81
CA ARG A 191 12.91 -21.86 3.03
C ARG A 191 13.33 -20.41 3.30
N GLU A 192 12.83 -19.46 2.52
CA GLU A 192 13.16 -18.05 2.72
C GLU A 192 12.68 -17.53 4.08
N GLN A 193 11.48 -17.92 4.50
CA GLN A 193 10.95 -17.56 5.81
C GLN A 193 11.76 -18.20 6.93
N ARG A 194 12.02 -19.51 6.86
CA ARG A 194 12.87 -20.23 7.81
C ARG A 194 14.21 -19.52 8.04
N ASN A 195 14.94 -19.25 6.96
CA ASN A 195 16.24 -18.59 7.02
C ASN A 195 16.18 -17.21 7.71
N ARG A 196 15.09 -16.45 7.47
CA ARG A 196 14.89 -15.15 8.14
C ARG A 196 14.64 -15.30 9.63
N ILE A 197 13.80 -16.25 10.04
CA ILE A 197 13.46 -16.45 11.45
C ILE A 197 14.64 -17.01 12.23
N GLU A 198 15.35 -18.00 11.66
CA GLU A 198 16.57 -18.57 12.26
C GLU A 198 17.61 -17.48 12.52
N GLY A 199 17.79 -16.54 11.59
CA GLY A 199 18.70 -15.41 11.77
C GLY A 199 18.29 -14.42 12.87
N MET A 200 17.03 -14.44 13.30
CA MET A 200 16.52 -13.59 14.38
C MET A 200 16.62 -14.26 15.76
N LEU A 201 16.58 -15.59 15.85
CA LEU A 201 16.54 -16.33 17.12
C LEU A 201 17.54 -15.85 18.19
N PRO A 202 18.82 -15.57 17.87
CA PRO A 202 19.80 -15.14 18.88
C PRO A 202 19.49 -13.77 19.49
N LYS A 203 18.65 -12.96 18.84
CA LYS A 203 18.30 -11.59 19.24
C LYS A 203 16.93 -11.51 19.92
N LEU A 204 16.16 -12.60 19.91
CA LEU A 204 14.85 -12.67 20.54
C LEU A 204 14.98 -12.92 22.05
N ASP A 205 14.08 -12.31 22.83
CA ASP A 205 13.84 -12.72 24.21
C ASP A 205 13.13 -14.08 24.27
N GLU A 206 12.99 -14.63 25.48
CA GLU A 206 12.53 -16.01 25.66
C GLU A 206 11.13 -16.26 25.06
N GLU A 207 10.18 -15.36 25.34
CA GLU A 207 8.80 -15.48 24.84
C GLU A 207 8.75 -15.42 23.31
N ASN A 208 9.47 -14.48 22.68
CA ASN A 208 9.47 -14.38 21.23
C ASN A 208 10.25 -15.53 20.58
N ARG A 209 11.28 -16.07 21.25
CA ARG A 209 12.05 -17.22 20.77
C ARG A 209 11.22 -18.49 20.76
N GLU A 210 10.44 -18.73 21.81
CA GLU A 210 9.51 -19.86 21.88
C GLU A 210 8.51 -19.82 20.72
N ARG A 211 7.89 -18.66 20.47
CA ARG A 211 6.97 -18.45 19.34
C ARG A 211 7.65 -18.64 17.99
N ALA A 212 8.86 -18.13 17.82
CA ALA A 212 9.64 -18.30 16.60
C ALA A 212 9.98 -19.79 16.36
N ASN A 213 10.29 -20.56 17.40
CA ASN A 213 10.51 -21.99 17.30
C ASN A 213 9.22 -22.75 16.91
N GLU A 214 8.07 -22.40 17.49
CA GLU A 214 6.78 -23.00 17.09
C GLU A 214 6.48 -22.74 15.60
N TYR A 215 6.74 -21.52 15.13
CA TYR A 215 6.64 -21.16 13.72
C TYR A 215 7.59 -21.97 12.83
N LEU A 216 8.84 -22.16 13.26
CA LEU A 216 9.83 -22.94 12.52
C LEU A 216 9.39 -24.41 12.37
N VAL A 217 8.85 -25.01 13.43
CA VAL A 217 8.27 -26.36 13.37
C VAL A 217 7.13 -26.43 12.35
N PHE A 218 6.25 -25.43 12.34
CA PHE A 218 5.16 -25.37 11.36
C PHE A 218 5.68 -25.26 9.91
N ILE A 219 6.66 -24.39 9.65
CA ILE A 219 7.14 -24.14 8.29
C ILE A 219 8.03 -25.27 7.76
N ASP A 220 8.68 -26.04 8.64
CA ASP A 220 9.49 -27.18 8.26
C ASP A 220 8.68 -28.31 7.60
N GLY A 221 7.39 -28.42 7.92
CA GLY A 221 6.46 -29.29 7.19
C GLY A 221 6.34 -28.96 5.70
N TYR A 222 6.71 -27.74 5.29
CA TYR A 222 6.66 -27.25 3.91
C TYR A 222 8.04 -27.18 3.24
N THR A 223 9.13 -27.37 3.99
CA THR A 223 10.50 -27.41 3.45
C THR A 223 10.92 -28.83 3.08
N VAL A 224 10.59 -29.82 3.91
CA VAL A 224 10.98 -31.23 3.75
C VAL A 224 9.81 -32.06 3.25
N GLY A 225 9.48 -31.96 1.96
CA GLY A 225 8.68 -32.95 1.19
C GLY A 225 7.31 -33.42 1.72
N GLY A 226 6.81 -32.94 2.85
CA GLY A 226 5.70 -33.55 3.59
C GLY A 226 4.34 -33.05 3.15
N TYR A 227 3.63 -33.86 2.36
CA TYR A 227 2.19 -33.71 2.10
C TYR A 227 1.46 -35.04 2.00
#